data_AF-A0A7K5U8R9-F1
#
_entry.id   AF-A0A7K5U8R9-F1
#
_cell.length_a   1.000
_cell.length_b   1.000
_cell.length_c   1.000
_cell.angle_alpha   90.00
_cell.angle_beta   90.00
_cell.angle_gamma   90.00
#
_symmetry.space_group_name_H-M   'P 1'
#
loop_
_entity.id
_entity.type
_entity.pdbx_description
1 polymer ?
#
loop_
_entity_poly.entity_id
_entity_poly.type
_entity_poly.pdbx_seq_one_letter_code
_entity_poly.pdbx_strand_id
1 'polypeptide(L)'
;VLGPVEAAPEYRVIVDANNLTVEIENELNIIHKFIRDKYSKRFPELESLVPNALDYIRTVKELGNSLDKCKNNENVQQILTNATIMVVSVTASTTQGQQLSEEELSRIEDACDMALALSGAKLRIYEYVESRMSFIAPNLSLILGASTAAKIMGFSGGLTLLSKPPYILGSFLLSLQTPASLTPCIFSIPLDFGVCPPQPLCILGVGYELKEEIERKFDKWQEPPPVKQVKPLPAPLDGQRKKRGGRRYRKMKERLGLTEIRKQANRMSFGEV
;
A
#
# COMPACT_ATOMS: atom_id res chain seq x y z
N VAL A 1 3.85 -38.81 -15.48
CA VAL A 1 3.49 -37.86 -16.57
C VAL A 1 3.26 -36.51 -15.91
N LEU A 2 4.26 -35.63 -15.93
CA LEU A 2 4.20 -34.33 -15.26
C LEU A 2 3.74 -33.30 -16.29
N GLY A 3 2.43 -33.04 -16.35
CA GLY A 3 1.87 -31.94 -17.12
C GLY A 3 2.22 -30.58 -16.47
N PRO A 4 1.87 -29.45 -17.11
CA PRO A 4 2.01 -28.14 -16.49
C PRO A 4 1.28 -28.13 -15.14
N VAL A 5 1.89 -27.51 -14.12
CA VAL A 5 1.35 -27.44 -12.74
C VAL A 5 -0.06 -26.85 -12.71
N GLU A 6 -0.38 -26.01 -13.70
CA GLU A 6 -1.68 -25.38 -13.95
C GLU A 6 -2.81 -26.37 -14.32
N ALA A 7 -2.45 -27.53 -14.86
CA ALA A 7 -3.42 -28.57 -15.22
C ALA A 7 -3.85 -29.41 -14.00
N ALA A 8 -3.19 -29.25 -12.86
CA ALA A 8 -3.60 -29.93 -11.63
C ALA A 8 -4.91 -29.32 -11.12
N PRO A 9 -5.93 -30.14 -10.77
CA PRO A 9 -7.18 -29.62 -10.22
C PRO A 9 -6.96 -28.83 -8.92
N GLU A 10 -5.91 -29.17 -8.16
CA GLU A 10 -5.51 -28.50 -6.93
C GLU A 10 -5.16 -27.02 -7.16
N TYR A 11 -4.53 -26.67 -8.30
CA TYR A 11 -4.16 -25.29 -8.60
C TYR A 11 -5.39 -24.39 -8.77
N ARG A 12 -6.43 -24.88 -9.47
CA ARG A 12 -7.68 -24.14 -9.66
C ARG A 12 -8.37 -23.82 -8.33
N VAL A 13 -8.42 -24.80 -7.43
CA VAL A 13 -9.02 -24.64 -6.10
C VAL A 13 -8.29 -23.57 -5.28
N ILE A 14 -6.96 -23.44 -5.42
CA ILE A 14 -6.18 -22.42 -4.70
C ILE A 14 -6.50 -21.01 -5.20
N VAL A 15 -6.61 -20.84 -6.52
CA VAL A 15 -6.98 -19.55 -7.13
C VAL A 15 -8.41 -19.17 -6.72
N ASP A 16 -9.35 -20.11 -6.84
CA ASP A 16 -10.75 -19.91 -6.47
C ASP A 16 -10.89 -19.57 -4.98
N ALA A 17 -10.21 -20.32 -4.11
CA ALA A 17 -10.19 -20.06 -2.68
C ALA A 17 -9.63 -18.66 -2.35
N ASN A 18 -8.60 -18.21 -3.06
CA ASN A 18 -8.04 -16.88 -2.85
C ASN A 18 -9.00 -15.78 -3.34
N ASN A 19 -9.74 -16.00 -4.42
CA ASN A 19 -10.79 -15.06 -4.85
C ASN A 19 -11.93 -14.98 -3.83
N LEU A 20 -12.34 -16.12 -3.26
CA LEU A 20 -13.32 -16.17 -2.18
C LEU A 20 -12.87 -15.36 -0.95
N THR A 21 -11.56 -15.30 -0.64
CA THR A 21 -11.10 -14.47 0.49
C THR A 21 -11.39 -12.98 0.29
N VAL A 22 -11.27 -12.48 -0.94
CA VAL A 22 -11.57 -11.08 -1.28
C VAL A 22 -13.07 -10.82 -1.20
N GLU A 23 -13.89 -11.76 -1.65
CA GLU A 23 -15.34 -11.69 -1.51
C GLU A 23 -15.77 -11.66 -0.03
N ILE A 24 -15.17 -12.53 0.81
CA ILE A 24 -15.41 -12.54 2.26
C ILE A 24 -15.04 -11.20 2.90
N GLU A 25 -13.94 -10.56 2.49
CA GLU A 25 -13.56 -9.23 2.99
C GLU A 25 -14.60 -8.16 2.65
N ASN A 26 -15.14 -8.19 1.44
CA ASN A 26 -16.20 -7.27 1.03
C ASN A 26 -17.49 -7.50 1.83
N GLU A 27 -17.91 -8.75 2.02
CA GLU A 27 -19.07 -9.09 2.84
C GLU A 27 -18.88 -8.70 4.32
N LEU A 28 -17.68 -8.90 4.88
CA LEU A 28 -17.35 -8.44 6.24
C LEU A 28 -17.51 -6.92 6.38
N ASN A 29 -17.12 -6.15 5.38
CA ASN A 29 -17.31 -4.69 5.38
C ASN A 29 -18.80 -4.30 5.32
N ILE A 30 -19.60 -5.05 4.57
CA ILE A 30 -21.05 -4.84 4.48
C ILE A 30 -21.71 -5.15 5.83
N ILE A 31 -21.37 -6.28 6.45
CA ILE A 31 -21.90 -6.67 7.76
C ILE A 31 -21.46 -5.67 8.84
N HIS A 32 -20.21 -5.22 8.82
CA HIS A 32 -19.72 -4.19 9.73
C HIS A 32 -20.54 -2.90 9.61
N LYS A 33 -20.82 -2.44 8.38
CA LYS A 33 -21.70 -1.30 8.14
C LYS A 33 -23.10 -1.53 8.69
N PHE A 34 -23.69 -2.71 8.47
CA PHE A 34 -25.01 -3.06 9.00
C PHE A 34 -25.07 -3.01 10.53
N ILE A 35 -24.11 -3.63 11.21
CA ILE A 35 -24.02 -3.66 12.68
C ILE A 35 -23.89 -2.23 13.21
N ARG A 36 -23.00 -1.43 12.61
CA ARG A 36 -22.77 -0.05 12.99
C ARG A 36 -24.03 0.80 12.88
N ASP A 37 -24.72 0.73 11.74
CA ASP A 37 -25.92 1.53 11.49
C ASP A 37 -27.08 1.16 12.46
N LYS A 38 -27.16 -0.11 12.89
CA LYS A 38 -28.15 -0.57 13.88
C LYS A 38 -27.77 -0.23 15.33
N TYR A 39 -26.51 -0.46 15.70
CA TYR A 39 -26.02 -0.25 17.06
C TYR A 39 -25.78 1.22 17.40
N SER A 40 -25.65 2.10 16.40
CA SER A 40 -25.56 3.55 16.57
C SER A 40 -26.73 4.14 17.39
N LYS A 41 -27.92 3.52 17.34
CA LYS A 41 -29.07 3.90 18.20
C LYS A 41 -28.77 3.80 19.70
N ARG A 42 -27.97 2.79 20.09
CA ARG A 42 -27.61 2.51 21.49
C ARG A 42 -26.36 3.25 21.92
N PHE A 43 -25.31 3.20 21.09
CA PHE A 43 -24.02 3.77 21.43
C PHE A 43 -23.32 4.33 20.18
N PRO A 44 -23.65 5.58 19.78
CA PRO A 44 -23.13 6.18 18.54
C PRO A 44 -21.63 6.48 18.61
N GLU A 45 -21.11 6.75 19.81
CA GLU A 45 -19.72 7.14 20.03
C GLU A 45 -18.73 5.99 19.76
N LEU A 46 -19.18 4.73 19.84
CA LEU A 46 -18.33 3.54 19.66
C LEU A 46 -17.64 3.50 18.29
N GLU A 47 -18.28 4.01 17.24
CA GLU A 47 -17.70 4.07 15.89
C GLU A 47 -16.40 4.88 15.87
N SER A 48 -16.38 6.01 16.58
CA SER A 48 -15.20 6.89 16.63
C SER A 48 -14.08 6.31 17.49
N LEU A 49 -14.42 5.46 18.47
CA LEU A 49 -13.49 4.89 19.43
C LEU A 49 -12.78 3.65 18.89
N VAL A 50 -13.46 2.86 18.06
CA VAL A 50 -12.93 1.60 17.52
C VAL A 50 -12.97 1.63 15.99
N PRO A 51 -11.88 2.03 15.30
CA PRO A 51 -11.85 2.11 13.84
C PRO A 51 -11.71 0.74 13.15
N ASN A 52 -11.23 -0.28 13.87
CA ASN A 52 -11.08 -1.63 13.32
C ASN A 52 -12.41 -2.38 13.32
N ALA A 53 -12.83 -2.87 12.16
CA ALA A 53 -14.11 -3.55 11.96
C ALA A 53 -14.27 -4.80 12.83
N LEU A 54 -13.24 -5.65 12.95
CA LEU A 54 -13.36 -6.89 13.71
C LEU A 54 -13.43 -6.63 15.23
N ASP A 55 -12.66 -5.66 15.72
CA ASP A 55 -12.69 -5.29 17.13
C ASP A 55 -14.00 -4.59 17.49
N TYR A 56 -14.56 -3.80 16.57
CA TYR A 56 -15.89 -3.22 16.70
C TYR A 56 -16.97 -4.31 16.84
N ILE A 57 -16.97 -5.30 15.95
CA ILE A 57 -17.96 -6.40 15.98
C ILE A 57 -17.85 -7.21 17.28
N ARG A 58 -16.64 -7.54 17.71
CA ARG A 58 -16.41 -8.27 18.97
C ARG A 58 -16.86 -7.48 20.19
N THR A 59 -16.55 -6.19 20.23
CA THR A 59 -16.95 -5.32 21.35
C THR A 59 -18.46 -5.13 21.40
N VAL A 60 -19.13 -4.92 20.26
CA VAL A 60 -20.59 -4.86 20.20
C VAL A 60 -21.24 -6.14 20.74
N LYS A 61 -20.69 -7.30 20.37
CA LYS A 61 -21.17 -8.60 20.86
C LYS A 61 -21.03 -8.75 22.40
N GLU A 62 -19.91 -8.34 22.98
CA GLU A 62 -19.69 -8.46 24.43
C GLU A 62 -20.50 -7.44 25.25
N LEU A 63 -20.72 -6.24 24.71
CA LEU A 63 -21.45 -5.17 25.40
C LEU A 63 -22.97 -5.34 25.33
N GLY A 64 -23.52 -5.58 24.13
CA GLY A 64 -24.96 -5.65 23.91
C GLY A 64 -25.70 -4.44 24.48
N ASN A 65 -26.78 -4.66 25.24
CA ASN A 65 -27.56 -3.57 25.84
C ASN A 65 -26.95 -2.99 27.13
N SER A 66 -26.10 -3.74 27.85
CA SER A 66 -25.58 -3.37 29.18
C SER A 66 -24.16 -2.84 29.10
N LEU A 67 -24.00 -1.52 29.14
CA LEU A 67 -22.70 -0.87 28.99
C LEU A 67 -21.77 -1.05 30.22
N ASP A 68 -22.32 -1.46 31.37
CA ASP A 68 -21.54 -1.70 32.60
C ASP A 68 -20.53 -2.85 32.46
N LYS A 69 -20.77 -3.74 31.49
CA LYS A 69 -19.89 -4.86 31.13
C LYS A 69 -18.49 -4.41 30.72
N CYS A 70 -18.31 -3.15 30.27
CA CYS A 70 -17.00 -2.59 29.92
C CYS A 70 -15.95 -2.67 31.04
N LYS A 71 -16.36 -2.58 32.31
CA LYS A 71 -15.42 -2.45 33.45
C LYS A 71 -14.97 -3.82 34.00
N ASN A 72 -15.84 -4.82 33.88
CA ASN A 72 -15.70 -6.08 34.62
C ASN A 72 -15.34 -7.28 33.71
N ASN A 73 -15.45 -7.13 32.40
CA ASN A 73 -15.25 -8.26 31.48
C ASN A 73 -13.78 -8.35 31.04
N GLU A 74 -13.14 -9.47 31.36
CA GLU A 74 -11.79 -9.82 30.89
C GLU A 74 -11.74 -9.92 29.35
N ASN A 75 -12.83 -10.37 28.71
CA ASN A 75 -12.93 -10.49 27.25
C ASN A 75 -12.72 -9.14 26.54
N VAL A 76 -13.26 -8.05 27.10
CA VAL A 76 -13.13 -6.71 26.50
C VAL A 76 -11.67 -6.20 26.63
N GLN A 77 -10.97 -6.60 27.69
CA GLN A 77 -9.54 -6.29 27.90
C GLN A 77 -8.62 -7.02 26.92
N GLN A 78 -9.04 -8.17 26.39
CA GLN A 78 -8.30 -8.88 25.35
C GLN A 78 -8.48 -8.24 23.97
N ILE A 79 -9.60 -7.54 23.75
CA ILE A 79 -9.93 -6.95 22.45
C ILE A 79 -9.39 -5.51 22.34
N LEU A 80 -9.56 -4.71 23.40
CA LEU A 80 -9.21 -3.28 23.40
C LEU A 80 -8.08 -2.98 24.38
N THR A 81 -7.30 -1.93 24.08
CA THR A 81 -6.29 -1.43 25.02
C THR A 81 -6.95 -0.82 26.27
N ASN A 82 -6.26 -0.85 27.41
CA ASN A 82 -6.77 -0.25 28.66
C ASN A 82 -7.12 1.25 28.51
N ALA A 83 -6.38 1.99 27.68
CA ALA A 83 -6.68 3.39 27.39
C ALA A 83 -8.04 3.55 26.70
N THR A 84 -8.31 2.75 25.67
CA THR A 84 -9.60 2.75 24.96
C THR A 84 -10.75 2.31 25.85
N ILE A 85 -10.55 1.34 26.75
CA ILE A 85 -11.59 0.87 27.69
C ILE A 85 -12.01 1.97 28.65
N MET A 86 -11.04 2.73 29.18
CA MET A 86 -11.34 3.87 30.06
C MET A 86 -12.18 4.91 29.32
N VAL A 87 -11.78 5.30 28.11
CA VAL A 87 -12.54 6.26 27.29
C VAL A 87 -13.94 5.74 27.01
N VAL A 88 -14.08 4.48 26.56
CA VAL A 88 -15.37 3.82 26.30
C VAL A 88 -16.24 3.78 27.56
N SER A 89 -15.66 3.53 28.75
CA SER A 89 -16.43 3.47 30.00
C SER A 89 -16.95 4.83 30.46
N VAL A 90 -16.17 5.90 30.20
CA VAL A 90 -16.56 7.28 30.52
C VAL A 90 -17.64 7.73 29.55
N THR A 91 -17.44 7.52 28.26
CA THR A 91 -18.44 7.85 27.23
C THR A 91 -19.72 7.07 27.45
N ALA A 92 -19.64 5.76 27.69
CA ALA A 92 -20.75 4.88 28.07
C ALA A 92 -21.61 5.44 29.21
N SER A 93 -20.97 5.97 30.27
CA SER A 93 -21.65 6.51 31.44
C SER A 93 -22.45 7.78 31.15
N THR A 94 -22.10 8.53 30.10
CA THR A 94 -22.76 9.78 29.68
C THR A 94 -23.46 9.64 28.33
N THR A 95 -23.70 8.42 27.84
CA THR A 95 -24.31 8.18 26.53
C THR A 95 -25.74 8.72 26.43
N GLN A 96 -26.05 9.32 25.29
CA GLN A 96 -27.40 9.79 24.94
C GLN A 96 -28.25 8.72 24.23
N GLY A 97 -27.73 7.51 24.05
CA GLY A 97 -28.38 6.47 23.27
C GLY A 97 -29.51 5.76 24.01
N GLN A 98 -30.39 5.10 23.25
CA GLN A 98 -31.57 4.42 23.77
C GLN A 98 -31.37 2.91 23.81
N GLN A 99 -32.03 2.21 24.74
CA GLN A 99 -31.97 0.75 24.81
C GLN A 99 -32.63 0.13 23.58
N LEU A 100 -31.99 -0.89 22.99
CA LEU A 100 -32.53 -1.62 21.84
C LEU A 100 -33.55 -2.64 22.32
N SER A 101 -34.54 -2.91 21.48
CA SER A 101 -35.46 -4.04 21.70
C SER A 101 -34.71 -5.37 21.62
N GLU A 102 -35.20 -6.39 22.32
CA GLU A 102 -34.58 -7.72 22.33
C GLU A 102 -34.50 -8.32 20.91
N GLU A 103 -35.51 -8.09 20.08
CA GLU A 103 -35.51 -8.54 18.67
C GLU A 103 -34.44 -7.84 17.83
N GLU A 104 -34.21 -6.55 18.04
CA GLU A 104 -33.15 -5.81 17.35
C GLU A 104 -31.76 -6.24 17.82
N LEU A 105 -31.61 -6.48 19.13
CA LEU A 105 -30.36 -6.94 19.72
C LEU A 105 -30.01 -8.34 19.23
N SER A 106 -30.96 -9.27 19.22
CA SER A 106 -30.76 -10.64 18.69
C SER A 106 -30.31 -10.62 17.23
N ARG A 107 -30.89 -9.75 16.37
CA ARG A 107 -30.44 -9.61 14.97
C ARG A 107 -29.01 -9.07 14.85
N ILE A 108 -28.59 -8.21 15.78
CA ILE A 108 -27.21 -7.70 15.81
C ILE A 108 -26.26 -8.80 16.26
N GLU A 109 -26.62 -9.56 17.30
CA GLU A 109 -25.82 -10.69 17.78
C GLU A 109 -25.64 -11.77 16.70
N ASP A 110 -26.70 -12.13 15.99
CA ASP A 110 -26.64 -13.07 14.87
C ASP A 110 -25.70 -12.58 13.75
N ALA A 111 -25.73 -11.28 13.44
CA ALA A 111 -24.84 -10.67 12.46
C ALA A 111 -23.38 -10.67 12.93
N CYS A 112 -23.14 -10.43 14.22
CA CYS A 112 -21.81 -10.53 14.83
C CYS A 112 -21.27 -11.96 14.75
N ASP A 113 -22.09 -12.97 15.04
CA ASP A 113 -21.71 -14.37 14.95
C ASP A 113 -21.40 -14.80 13.52
N MET A 114 -22.21 -14.36 12.56
CA MET A 114 -21.95 -14.58 11.14
C MET A 114 -20.62 -13.95 10.71
N ALA A 115 -20.33 -12.71 11.13
CA ALA A 115 -19.06 -12.04 10.82
C ALA A 115 -17.86 -12.76 11.43
N LEU A 116 -17.96 -13.24 12.68
CA LEU A 116 -16.90 -14.01 13.33
C LEU A 116 -16.68 -15.36 12.65
N ALA A 117 -17.76 -16.04 12.24
CA ALA A 117 -17.67 -17.28 11.47
C ALA A 117 -17.01 -17.06 10.10
N LEU A 118 -17.34 -15.98 9.40
CA LEU A 118 -16.71 -15.59 8.14
C LEU A 118 -15.23 -15.25 8.32
N SER A 119 -14.88 -14.53 9.39
CA SER A 119 -13.49 -14.23 9.74
C SER A 119 -12.69 -15.51 10.02
N GLY A 120 -13.26 -16.46 10.76
CA GLY A 120 -12.64 -17.78 10.99
C GLY A 120 -12.53 -18.62 9.71
N ALA A 121 -13.54 -18.58 8.82
CA ALA A 121 -13.48 -19.23 7.52
C ALA A 121 -12.38 -18.63 6.64
N LYS A 122 -12.24 -17.30 6.63
CA LYS A 122 -11.14 -16.60 5.94
C LYS A 122 -9.79 -17.13 6.40
N LEU A 123 -9.52 -17.18 7.71
CA LEU A 123 -8.24 -17.67 8.24
C LEU A 123 -7.93 -19.10 7.79
N ARG A 124 -8.92 -20.01 7.83
CA ARG A 124 -8.76 -21.38 7.32
C ARG A 124 -8.39 -21.44 5.84
N ILE A 125 -8.97 -20.55 5.03
CA ILE A 125 -8.62 -20.44 3.61
C ILE A 125 -7.19 -19.92 3.45
N TYR A 126 -6.77 -18.92 4.25
CA TYR A 126 -5.40 -18.42 4.22
C TYR A 126 -4.37 -19.49 4.57
N GLU A 127 -4.60 -20.27 5.64
CA GLU A 127 -3.73 -21.38 6.04
C GLU A 127 -3.63 -22.46 4.94
N TYR A 128 -4.76 -22.76 4.28
CA TYR A 128 -4.78 -23.68 3.14
C TYR A 128 -3.99 -23.14 1.95
N VAL A 129 -4.20 -21.88 1.56
CA VAL A 129 -3.47 -21.26 0.46
C VAL A 129 -1.99 -21.19 0.78
N GLU A 130 -1.60 -20.79 2.00
CA GLU A 130 -0.19 -20.69 2.42
C GLU A 130 0.54 -22.03 2.35
N SER A 131 -0.04 -23.08 2.94
CA SER A 131 0.54 -24.43 2.92
C SER A 131 0.72 -24.94 1.51
N ARG A 132 -0.28 -24.79 0.64
CA ARG A 132 -0.23 -25.26 -0.75
C ARG A 132 0.65 -24.38 -1.65
N MET A 133 0.69 -23.08 -1.41
CA MET A 133 1.51 -22.14 -2.17
C MET A 133 3.00 -22.36 -1.93
N SER A 134 3.38 -22.68 -0.69
CA SER A 134 4.76 -23.03 -0.35
C SER A 134 5.29 -24.23 -1.14
N PHE A 135 4.39 -25.15 -1.53
CA PHE A 135 4.74 -26.31 -2.36
C PHE A 135 4.75 -26.00 -3.86
N ILE A 136 3.81 -25.17 -4.35
CA ILE A 136 3.64 -24.87 -5.77
C ILE A 136 4.65 -23.83 -6.28
N ALA A 137 4.85 -22.76 -5.51
CA ALA A 137 5.69 -21.63 -5.89
C ALA A 137 6.46 -21.08 -4.67
N PRO A 138 7.43 -21.84 -4.12
CA PRO A 138 8.17 -21.46 -2.91
C PRO A 138 8.90 -20.12 -3.06
N ASN A 139 9.58 -19.89 -4.19
CA ASN A 139 10.32 -18.65 -4.45
C ASN A 139 9.40 -17.44 -4.51
N LEU A 140 8.25 -17.58 -5.18
CA LEU A 140 7.29 -16.49 -5.35
C LEU A 140 6.58 -16.17 -4.03
N SER A 141 6.23 -17.21 -3.26
CA SER A 141 5.66 -17.06 -1.91
C SER A 141 6.64 -16.38 -0.94
N LEU A 142 7.94 -16.64 -1.06
CA LEU A 142 8.95 -16.03 -0.20
C LEU A 142 9.18 -14.55 -0.51
N ILE A 143 9.13 -14.17 -1.80
CA ILE A 143 9.35 -12.79 -2.25
C ILE A 143 8.10 -11.93 -2.02
N LEU A 144 6.92 -12.41 -2.43
CA LEU A 144 5.69 -11.61 -2.48
C LEU A 144 4.70 -11.92 -1.35
N GLY A 145 4.79 -13.10 -0.72
CA GLY A 145 3.77 -13.65 0.19
C GLY A 145 2.77 -14.56 -0.53
N ALA A 146 2.19 -15.53 0.18
CA ALA A 146 1.37 -16.59 -0.41
C ALA A 146 0.06 -16.09 -1.05
N SER A 147 -0.61 -15.10 -0.47
CA SER A 147 -1.90 -14.59 -0.94
C SER A 147 -1.77 -13.73 -2.21
N THR A 148 -0.79 -12.83 -2.22
CA THR A 148 -0.36 -12.01 -3.36
C THR A 148 0.18 -12.90 -4.48
N ALA A 149 0.96 -13.93 -4.14
CA ALA A 149 1.41 -14.97 -5.06
C ALA A 149 0.23 -15.65 -5.77
N ALA A 150 -0.75 -16.13 -5.00
CA ALA A 150 -1.95 -16.76 -5.53
C ALA A 150 -2.72 -15.82 -6.48
N LYS A 151 -2.85 -14.52 -6.15
CA LYS A 151 -3.56 -13.54 -7.01
C LYS A 151 -2.86 -13.35 -8.34
N ILE A 152 -1.54 -13.13 -8.33
CA ILE A 152 -0.77 -12.90 -9.56
C ILE A 152 -0.79 -14.16 -10.43
N MET A 153 -0.68 -15.34 -9.83
CA MET A 153 -0.81 -16.59 -10.56
C MET A 153 -2.21 -16.79 -11.14
N GLY A 154 -3.26 -16.52 -10.38
CA GLY A 154 -4.65 -16.60 -10.87
C GLY A 154 -4.92 -15.65 -12.03
N PHE A 155 -4.42 -14.41 -11.96
CA PHE A 155 -4.54 -13.44 -13.05
C PHE A 155 -3.71 -13.85 -14.27
N SER A 156 -2.50 -14.37 -14.04
CA SER A 156 -1.59 -14.75 -15.13
C SER A 156 -1.98 -16.00 -15.88
N GLY A 157 -2.90 -16.79 -15.33
CA GLY A 157 -3.20 -18.13 -15.83
C GLY A 157 -2.09 -19.14 -15.51
N GLY A 158 -1.16 -18.79 -14.61
CA GLY A 158 -0.14 -19.68 -14.07
C GLY A 158 1.32 -19.30 -14.34
N LEU A 159 2.23 -20.08 -13.74
CA LEU A 159 3.66 -19.81 -13.72
C LEU A 159 4.31 -19.79 -15.11
N THR A 160 3.80 -20.59 -16.04
CA THR A 160 4.38 -20.70 -17.38
C THR A 160 4.12 -19.44 -18.22
N LEU A 161 2.97 -18.80 -18.01
CA LEU A 161 2.60 -17.53 -18.63
C LEU A 161 3.29 -16.37 -17.92
N LEU A 162 3.42 -16.45 -16.59
CA LEU A 162 4.12 -15.47 -15.77
C LEU A 162 5.62 -15.41 -16.15
N SER A 163 6.29 -16.54 -16.40
CA SER A 163 7.71 -16.55 -16.77
C SER A 163 8.03 -15.86 -18.11
N LYS A 164 7.03 -15.58 -18.95
CA LYS A 164 7.26 -14.98 -20.27
C LYS A 164 7.43 -13.46 -20.14
N PRO A 165 8.52 -12.87 -20.69
CA PRO A 165 8.85 -11.46 -20.51
C PRO A 165 7.77 -10.44 -20.91
N PRO A 166 6.90 -10.64 -21.94
CA PRO A 166 5.86 -9.66 -22.24
C PRO A 166 4.68 -9.67 -21.24
N TYR A 167 4.48 -10.76 -20.49
CA TYR A 167 3.29 -10.94 -19.66
C TYR A 167 3.41 -10.25 -18.30
N ILE A 168 4.60 -10.28 -17.68
CA ILE A 168 4.87 -9.58 -16.41
C ILE A 168 4.66 -8.08 -16.58
N LEU A 169 5.14 -7.50 -17.68
CA LEU A 169 5.03 -6.06 -17.93
C LEU A 169 3.57 -5.57 -18.07
N GLY A 170 2.73 -6.30 -18.80
CA GLY A 170 1.35 -5.86 -19.08
C GLY A 170 0.40 -6.01 -17.89
N SER A 171 0.51 -7.12 -17.16
CA SER A 171 -0.44 -7.52 -16.10
C SER A 171 -0.19 -6.81 -14.77
N PHE A 172 1.09 -6.57 -14.44
CA PHE A 172 1.48 -5.92 -13.18
C PHE A 172 1.13 -4.43 -13.18
N LEU A 173 1.16 -3.77 -14.34
CA LEU A 173 0.77 -2.37 -14.50
C LEU A 173 -0.74 -2.12 -14.37
N LEU A 174 -1.58 -3.16 -14.55
CA LEU A 174 -3.04 -3.00 -14.54
C LEU A 174 -3.68 -3.23 -13.16
N SER A 175 -3.09 -4.06 -12.28
CA SER A 175 -3.73 -4.46 -11.01
C SER A 175 -3.23 -3.72 -9.77
N LEU A 176 -1.99 -3.22 -9.79
CA LEU A 176 -1.45 -2.47 -8.67
C LEU A 176 -1.73 -0.99 -8.90
N GLN A 177 -2.81 -0.50 -8.29
CA GLN A 177 -3.08 0.92 -8.09
C GLN A 177 -2.06 1.53 -7.10
N THR A 178 -0.76 1.30 -7.36
CA THR A 178 0.38 1.70 -6.52
C THR A 178 0.97 3.01 -7.05
N PRO A 179 1.55 3.86 -6.17
CA PRO A 179 2.21 5.08 -6.60
C PRO A 179 3.35 4.77 -7.59
N ALA A 180 3.49 5.60 -8.61
CA ALA A 180 4.41 5.44 -9.74
C ALA A 180 5.90 5.26 -9.35
N SER A 181 6.27 5.45 -8.08
CA SER A 181 7.63 5.34 -7.54
C SER A 181 8.15 3.91 -7.36
N LEU A 182 7.30 2.88 -7.35
CA LEU A 182 7.68 1.48 -7.08
C LEU A 182 7.77 0.59 -8.33
N THR A 183 7.49 1.15 -9.50
CA THR A 183 7.55 0.45 -10.79
C THR A 183 8.93 -0.10 -11.21
N PRO A 184 10.10 0.47 -10.81
CA PRO A 184 11.40 -0.10 -11.20
C PRO A 184 11.86 -1.29 -10.33
N CYS A 185 11.20 -1.59 -9.21
CA CYS A 185 11.62 -2.65 -8.27
C CYS A 185 11.35 -4.06 -8.82
N ILE A 186 10.24 -4.23 -9.53
CA ILE A 186 9.81 -5.52 -10.10
C ILE A 186 10.72 -5.95 -11.25
N PHE A 187 11.35 -5.00 -11.93
CA PHE A 187 12.28 -5.24 -13.06
C PHE A 187 13.60 -5.90 -12.65
N SER A 188 13.87 -5.99 -11.35
CA SER A 188 15.12 -6.53 -10.80
C SER A 188 15.09 -8.04 -10.53
N ILE A 189 13.97 -8.73 -10.78
CA ILE A 189 13.85 -10.17 -10.57
C ILE A 189 14.33 -10.88 -11.84
N PRO A 190 15.54 -11.46 -11.89
CA PRO A 190 15.90 -12.37 -12.97
C PRO A 190 14.94 -13.56 -12.95
N LEU A 191 14.26 -13.74 -14.08
CA LEU A 191 13.26 -14.77 -14.34
C LEU A 191 13.92 -16.15 -14.52
N ASP A 192 14.34 -16.78 -13.42
CA ASP A 192 14.54 -18.22 -13.37
C ASP A 192 13.32 -18.89 -12.73
N PHE A 193 12.17 -18.76 -13.42
CA PHE A 193 10.93 -19.48 -13.13
C PHE A 193 10.87 -20.85 -13.85
N GLY A 194 12.04 -21.41 -14.17
CA GLY A 194 12.16 -22.76 -14.69
C GLY A 194 11.74 -23.76 -13.62
N VAL A 195 10.79 -24.62 -13.98
CA VAL A 195 10.35 -25.78 -13.20
C VAL A 195 11.57 -26.52 -12.65
N CYS A 196 11.86 -26.33 -11.35
CA CYS A 196 13.00 -26.96 -10.72
C CYS A 196 12.65 -28.42 -10.40
N PRO A 197 13.51 -29.40 -10.70
CA PRO A 197 13.29 -30.80 -10.30
C PRO A 197 13.17 -30.91 -8.78
N PRO A 198 12.51 -31.96 -8.25
CA PRO A 198 12.26 -32.10 -6.83
C PRO A 198 13.58 -32.46 -6.12
N GLN A 199 14.33 -31.43 -5.72
CA GLN A 199 15.45 -31.58 -4.79
C GLN A 199 15.21 -30.69 -3.58
N PRO A 200 14.92 -31.24 -2.38
CA PRO A 200 14.38 -30.49 -1.26
C PRO A 200 15.34 -29.46 -0.63
N LEU A 201 16.63 -29.45 -0.97
CA LEU A 201 17.62 -28.57 -0.31
C LEU A 201 17.99 -27.28 -1.07
N CYS A 202 17.84 -27.21 -2.40
CA CYS A 202 18.31 -26.05 -3.18
C CYS A 202 17.23 -24.98 -3.42
N ILE A 203 15.97 -25.25 -3.06
CA ILE A 203 14.81 -24.47 -3.51
C ILE A 203 14.65 -23.16 -2.74
N LEU A 204 14.96 -23.13 -1.43
CA LEU A 204 14.82 -21.90 -0.64
C LEU A 204 15.93 -20.85 -0.89
N GLY A 205 17.14 -21.27 -1.29
CA GLY A 205 18.29 -20.37 -1.40
C GLY A 205 18.07 -19.22 -2.39
N VAL A 206 17.58 -19.53 -3.58
CA VAL A 206 17.35 -18.54 -4.65
C VAL A 206 16.30 -17.49 -4.24
N GLY A 207 15.22 -17.92 -3.58
CA GLY A 207 14.18 -17.01 -3.12
C GLY A 207 14.69 -16.05 -2.04
N TYR A 208 15.55 -16.50 -1.12
CA TYR A 208 16.17 -15.63 -0.11
C TYR A 208 17.15 -14.65 -0.74
N GLU A 209 18.01 -15.11 -1.65
CA GLU A 209 18.97 -14.25 -2.36
C GLU A 209 18.27 -13.11 -3.12
N LEU A 210 17.19 -13.44 -3.83
CA LEU A 210 16.37 -12.45 -4.54
C LEU A 210 15.69 -11.48 -3.58
N LYS A 211 15.14 -11.98 -2.47
CA LYS A 211 14.52 -11.13 -1.44
C LYS A 211 15.53 -10.16 -0.83
N GLU A 212 16.72 -10.64 -0.48
CA GLU A 212 17.81 -9.80 0.05
C GLU A 212 18.30 -8.78 -0.98
N GLU A 213 18.34 -9.12 -2.27
CA GLU A 213 18.68 -8.16 -3.31
C GLU A 213 17.61 -7.07 -3.46
N ILE A 214 16.33 -7.44 -3.39
CA ILE A 214 15.20 -6.51 -3.43
C ILE A 214 15.24 -5.57 -2.21
N GLU A 215 15.44 -6.10 -1.01
CA GLU A 215 15.56 -5.32 0.24
C GLU A 215 16.74 -4.34 0.15
N ARG A 216 17.91 -4.79 -0.31
CA ARG A 216 19.07 -3.89 -0.54
C ARG A 216 18.78 -2.75 -1.52
N LYS A 217 17.99 -3.02 -2.57
CA LYS A 217 17.58 -1.98 -3.54
C LYS A 217 16.59 -1.00 -2.91
N PHE A 218 15.66 -1.48 -2.08
CA PHE A 218 14.74 -0.64 -1.33
C PHE A 218 15.47 0.29 -0.38
N ASP A 219 16.42 -0.22 0.39
CA ASP A 219 17.22 0.59 1.32
C ASP A 219 17.98 1.69 0.57
N LYS A 220 18.62 1.33 -0.55
CA LYS A 220 19.34 2.30 -1.40
C LYS A 220 18.44 3.39 -1.97
N TRP A 221 17.16 3.11 -2.26
CA TRP A 221 16.22 4.12 -2.74
C TRP A 221 15.61 4.99 -1.65
N GLN A 222 15.62 4.52 -0.41
CA GLN A 222 15.25 5.34 0.75
C GLN A 222 16.33 6.35 1.11
N GLU A 223 17.57 6.13 0.68
CA GLU A 223 18.64 7.13 0.84
C GLU A 223 18.25 8.44 0.15
N PRO A 224 18.26 9.58 0.87
CA PRO A 224 17.96 10.85 0.24
C PRO A 224 18.98 11.10 -0.89
N PRO A 225 18.54 11.62 -2.05
CA PRO A 225 19.46 11.88 -3.14
C PRO A 225 20.57 12.82 -2.63
N PRO A 226 21.85 12.55 -2.98
CA PRO A 226 22.93 13.38 -2.50
C PRO A 226 22.65 14.82 -2.90
N VAL A 227 22.74 15.74 -1.93
CA VAL A 227 22.50 17.16 -2.16
C VAL A 227 23.41 17.59 -3.29
N LYS A 228 22.81 18.03 -4.41
CA LYS A 228 23.56 18.59 -5.53
C LYS A 228 24.28 19.83 -4.99
N GLN A 229 25.56 19.69 -4.68
CA GLN A 229 26.37 20.83 -4.32
C GLN A 229 26.38 21.76 -5.53
N VAL A 230 25.82 22.95 -5.36
CA VAL A 230 25.93 24.01 -6.38
C VAL A 230 27.42 24.28 -6.49
N LYS A 231 28.02 23.82 -7.60
CA LYS A 231 29.41 24.18 -7.90
C LYS A 231 29.45 25.71 -7.87
N PRO A 232 30.34 26.32 -7.05
CA PRO A 232 30.46 27.76 -7.01
C PRO A 232 30.58 28.29 -8.43
N LEU A 233 29.91 29.41 -8.72
CA LEU A 233 30.13 30.08 -9.99
C LEU A 233 31.64 30.24 -10.17
N PRO A 234 32.17 30.04 -11.39
CA PRO A 234 33.58 30.32 -11.65
C PRO A 234 33.86 31.76 -11.20
N ALA A 235 34.98 31.97 -10.52
CA ALA A 235 35.37 33.29 -10.05
C ALA A 235 35.24 34.28 -11.22
N PRO A 236 34.64 35.47 -11.02
CA PRO A 236 34.57 36.50 -12.05
C PRO A 236 36.01 36.93 -12.37
N LEU A 237 36.61 36.24 -13.34
CA LEU A 237 37.89 36.61 -13.93
C LEU A 237 37.58 37.64 -15.00
N ASP A 238 38.13 38.84 -14.85
CA ASP A 238 38.17 39.81 -15.93
C ASP A 238 39.01 39.20 -17.06
N GLY A 239 38.34 38.56 -18.01
CA GLY A 239 38.98 37.99 -19.18
C GLY A 239 39.75 39.09 -19.92
N GLN A 240 40.89 38.73 -20.53
CA GLN A 240 41.66 39.68 -21.34
C GLN A 240 40.74 40.38 -22.36
N ARG A 241 40.69 41.72 -22.29
CA ARG A 241 39.87 42.54 -23.19
C ARG A 241 40.24 42.21 -24.63
N LYS A 242 39.27 41.69 -25.40
CA LYS A 242 39.46 41.43 -26.84
C LYS A 242 39.79 42.75 -27.55
N LYS A 243 41.06 42.93 -27.94
CA LYS A 243 41.59 44.19 -28.51
C LYS A 243 41.02 44.53 -29.90
N ARG A 244 40.34 43.61 -30.58
CA ARG A 244 39.73 43.83 -31.91
C ARG A 244 38.31 43.27 -31.95
N GLY A 245 37.32 44.17 -32.01
CA GLY A 245 35.91 43.80 -32.19
C GLY A 245 35.63 43.45 -33.65
N GLY A 246 35.33 42.17 -33.92
CA GLY A 246 34.87 41.71 -35.24
C GLY A 246 33.51 42.31 -35.64
N ARG A 247 33.12 42.13 -36.91
CA ARG A 247 31.88 42.72 -37.49
C ARG A 247 30.61 42.39 -36.70
N ARG A 248 30.52 41.17 -36.14
CA ARG A 248 29.40 40.73 -35.28
C ARG A 248 29.33 41.49 -33.95
N TYR A 249 30.47 41.75 -33.31
CA TYR A 249 30.51 42.46 -32.03
C TYR A 249 30.13 43.95 -32.20
N ARG A 250 30.52 44.58 -33.33
CA ARG A 250 30.08 45.95 -33.66
C ARG A 250 28.57 46.03 -33.87
N LYS A 251 28.01 45.14 -34.70
CA LYS A 251 26.55 45.06 -34.90
C LYS A 251 25.78 44.78 -33.59
N MET A 252 26.35 43.98 -32.68
CA MET A 252 25.75 43.72 -31.37
C MET A 252 25.81 44.94 -30.46
N LYS A 253 26.93 45.68 -30.45
CA LYS A 253 27.07 46.93 -29.71
C LYS A 253 26.18 48.05 -30.27
N GLU A 254 25.97 48.10 -31.57
CA GLU A 254 25.02 49.02 -32.21
C GLU A 254 23.57 48.68 -31.81
N ARG A 255 23.22 47.39 -31.71
CA ARG A 255 21.89 46.94 -31.29
C ARG A 255 21.59 47.20 -29.81
N LEU A 256 22.59 46.97 -28.95
CA LEU A 256 22.45 47.08 -27.49
C LEU A 256 22.93 48.44 -26.95
N GLY A 257 23.49 49.28 -27.80
CA GLY A 257 23.95 50.62 -27.43
C GLY A 257 22.77 51.55 -27.15
N LEU A 258 22.97 52.49 -26.24
CA LEU A 258 21.99 53.56 -26.01
C LEU A 258 21.79 54.34 -27.30
N THR A 259 20.52 54.58 -27.66
CA THR A 259 20.17 55.45 -28.79
C THR A 259 20.67 56.87 -28.53
N GLU A 260 20.96 57.62 -29.59
CA GLU A 260 21.43 59.01 -29.52
C GLU A 260 20.53 59.89 -28.62
N ILE A 261 19.21 59.67 -28.69
CA ILE A 261 18.20 60.35 -27.87
C ILE A 261 18.41 60.07 -26.38
N ARG A 262 18.65 58.81 -25.99
CA ARG A 262 18.96 58.47 -24.59
C ARG A 262 20.31 59.03 -24.13
N LYS A 263 21.29 59.17 -25.03
CA LYS A 263 22.55 59.84 -24.70
C LYS A 263 22.34 61.33 -24.47
N GLN A 264 21.48 62.00 -25.24
CA GLN A 264 21.14 63.41 -25.05
C GLN A 264 20.34 63.64 -23.76
N ALA A 265 19.38 62.78 -23.44
CA ALA A 265 18.64 62.84 -22.17
C ALA A 265 19.56 62.66 -20.95
N ASN A 266 20.65 61.90 -21.10
CA ASN A 266 21.66 61.71 -20.04
C ASN A 266 22.76 62.79 -20.06
N ARG A 267 22.69 63.81 -20.93
CA ARG A 267 23.55 64.99 -20.85
C ARG A 267 22.88 66.02 -19.95
N MET A 268 23.48 66.28 -18.80
CA MET A 268 23.09 67.39 -17.93
C MET A 268 23.71 68.67 -18.47
N SER A 269 22.94 69.76 -18.65
CA SER A 269 23.51 71.08 -18.93
C SER A 269 24.19 71.59 -17.66
N PHE A 270 25.47 71.95 -17.78
CA PHE A 270 26.25 72.42 -16.65
C PHE A 270 26.03 73.93 -16.48
N GLY A 271 25.44 74.34 -15.36
CA GLY A 271 25.22 75.75 -15.02
C GLY A 271 23.85 76.32 -15.37
N GLU A 272 22.91 75.49 -15.84
CA GLU A 272 21.49 75.83 -15.95
C GLU A 272 20.72 75.03 -14.90
N VAL A 273 19.90 75.69 -14.07
CA VAL A 273 18.95 75.07 -13.14
C VAL A 273 17.54 75.39 -13.61
#